data_AF-A0A9Q4CUC9-F1
#
_entry.id   AF-A0A9Q4CUC9-F1
#
_cell.length_a   1.000
_cell.length_b   1.000
_cell.length_c   1.000
_cell.angle_alpha   90.00
_cell.angle_beta   90.00
_cell.angle_gamma   90.00
#
_symmetry.space_group_name_H-M   'P 1'
#
loop_
_entity.id
_entity.type
_entity.pdbx_description
1 polymer ?
#
loop_
_entity_poly.entity_id
_entity_poly.type
_entity_poly.pdbx_seq_one_letter_code
_entity_poly.pdbx_strand_id
1 'polypeptide(L)'
;MNQRKQDATTETFHRRLSAARKVTTAAILSALLAPVPTVWAATSSGQSSAAASGKVSSLDAKKSGPEDISIQVKKYVAVKKSTYGTRIRIDGKVVESPRAFAQDGTTYMPIWYVMQSLKTIGIQSTWNGKTWMLVPSYKLPKATSKSPTAKGSMSIVVDKHVVERLTGIVGMVSRHEATTYMPIWYVMQALKALGIESTWSADTWTLKPTAKKSSSPTRSAHTGGKEPSSGTSGSSPSGSSSSASASGTQPAFVPPTLPANEVSVETFVSNLLQAEGVAGDSTGKSPYIDLPTSSPFYPAMNKAMELGIWTPSSSTMSGAYTPVTVSMADQMYWSFLGLSDPAFQPGGNPVAWANIVGFNPPGVQATADITPSNLQTMMVNLANEQAGFAQSGSTDAYQVVYPPENEAIATFAGDSLNGQPFFTSNQAVQTAIDDTYHFYDGIQVTIPEGEGTWTVSLPAPLSEGEFAVLAAEGMQYSTDGGVTYHEANRVDTLRVLPAGSATGLTLKLPIRSELTVSYNQLLPSLAGSTTLGDVSLRVDASGQLVVHRRSL
;
A
#
# COMPACT_ATOMS: atom_id res chain seq x y z
N MET A 1 -5.30 16.38 32.27
CA MET A 1 -5.60 15.04 32.84
C MET A 1 -6.32 14.11 31.86
N ASN A 2 -7.19 14.61 30.95
CA ASN A 2 -7.86 13.79 29.93
C ASN A 2 -6.95 13.32 28.77
N GLN A 3 -5.89 14.06 28.45
CA GLN A 3 -4.93 13.69 27.40
C GLN A 3 -4.08 12.45 27.78
N ARG A 4 -3.62 12.36 29.04
CA ARG A 4 -2.91 11.17 29.55
C ARG A 4 -3.76 9.90 29.62
N LYS A 5 -5.10 10.01 29.67
CA LYS A 5 -6.01 8.85 29.59
C LYS A 5 -6.24 8.36 28.15
N GLN A 6 -6.10 9.25 27.16
CA GLN A 6 -6.25 8.92 25.73
C GLN A 6 -4.96 8.39 25.08
N ASP A 7 -3.80 8.91 25.51
CA ASP A 7 -2.50 8.37 25.10
C ASP A 7 -2.33 6.91 25.55
N ALA A 8 -2.80 6.58 26.75
CA ALA A 8 -2.83 5.23 27.27
C ALA A 8 -3.74 4.27 26.46
N THR A 9 -4.80 4.75 25.79
CA THR A 9 -5.72 3.89 25.02
C THR A 9 -5.22 3.59 23.61
N THR A 10 -4.48 4.50 22.98
CA THR A 10 -3.92 4.31 21.63
C THR A 10 -2.65 3.47 21.66
N GLU A 11 -1.81 3.66 22.67
CA GLU A 11 -0.66 2.77 22.93
C GLU A 11 -1.15 1.36 23.31
N THR A 12 -2.26 1.25 24.04
CA THR A 12 -2.92 -0.03 24.30
C THR A 12 -3.45 -0.68 23.02
N PHE A 13 -3.92 0.07 22.01
CA PHE A 13 -4.39 -0.50 20.74
C PHE A 13 -3.23 -1.00 19.85
N HIS A 14 -2.11 -0.27 19.73
CA HIS A 14 -0.93 -0.75 18.99
C HIS A 14 -0.24 -1.91 19.71
N ARG A 15 -0.16 -1.88 21.05
CA ARG A 15 0.27 -3.05 21.83
C ARG A 15 -0.70 -4.21 21.65
N ARG A 16 -2.02 -3.99 21.58
CA ARG A 16 -3.02 -5.04 21.31
C ARG A 16 -2.99 -5.55 19.88
N LEU A 17 -2.66 -4.74 18.86
CA LEU A 17 -2.58 -5.19 17.47
C LEU A 17 -1.25 -5.91 17.19
N SER A 18 -0.14 -5.42 17.74
CA SER A 18 1.14 -6.14 17.72
C SER A 18 1.05 -7.43 18.55
N ALA A 19 0.39 -7.40 19.72
CA ALA A 19 0.14 -8.62 20.51
C ALA A 19 -0.86 -9.56 19.84
N ALA A 20 -1.92 -9.05 19.19
CA ALA A 20 -2.86 -9.88 18.43
C ALA A 20 -2.19 -10.50 17.21
N ARG A 21 -1.34 -9.77 16.48
CA ARG A 21 -0.49 -10.31 15.41
C ARG A 21 0.40 -11.43 15.94
N LYS A 22 1.11 -11.23 17.06
CA LYS A 22 1.92 -12.28 17.69
C LYS A 22 1.10 -13.53 18.07
N VAL A 23 -0.12 -13.35 18.58
CA VAL A 23 -1.01 -14.47 18.97
C VAL A 23 -1.59 -15.18 17.74
N THR A 24 -1.94 -14.45 16.68
CA THR A 24 -2.50 -15.00 15.44
C THR A 24 -1.44 -15.70 14.58
N THR A 25 -0.24 -15.16 14.45
CA THR A 25 0.87 -15.81 13.73
C THR A 25 1.24 -17.15 14.39
N ALA A 26 1.29 -17.22 15.73
CA ALA A 26 1.53 -18.47 16.46
C ALA A 26 0.41 -19.51 16.24
N ALA A 27 -0.85 -19.07 16.19
CA ALA A 27 -2.00 -19.97 15.95
C ALA A 27 -2.06 -20.47 14.50
N ILE A 28 -1.73 -19.61 13.53
CA ILE A 28 -1.70 -19.95 12.09
C ILE A 28 -0.54 -20.91 11.80
N LEU A 29 0.68 -20.63 12.29
CA LEU A 29 1.79 -21.57 12.15
C LEU A 29 1.47 -22.93 12.79
N SER A 30 0.86 -22.94 13.99
CA SER A 30 0.50 -24.18 14.67
C SER A 30 -0.59 -24.99 13.95
N ALA A 31 -1.49 -24.33 13.20
CA ALA A 31 -2.55 -25.00 12.44
C ALA A 31 -2.10 -25.49 11.04
N LEU A 32 -0.99 -24.97 10.52
CA LEU A 32 -0.50 -25.23 9.15
C LEU A 32 0.73 -26.14 9.07
N LEU A 33 1.28 -26.57 10.20
CA LEU A 33 2.46 -27.46 10.25
C LEU A 33 2.09 -28.92 9.93
N ALA A 34 1.92 -29.23 8.65
CA ALA A 34 2.36 -30.50 8.08
C ALA A 34 3.68 -30.25 7.33
N PRO A 35 4.67 -31.16 7.38
CA PRO A 35 5.95 -30.94 6.71
C PRO A 35 5.75 -30.89 5.19
N VAL A 36 5.86 -29.69 4.62
CA VAL A 36 6.01 -29.49 3.17
C VAL A 36 7.51 -29.47 2.88
N PRO A 37 8.03 -30.25 1.92
CA PRO A 37 9.44 -30.17 1.55
C PRO A 37 9.72 -28.81 0.89
N THR A 38 10.49 -27.97 1.58
CA THR A 38 10.97 -26.71 1.03
C THR A 38 12.08 -26.99 0.02
N VAL A 39 11.84 -26.72 -1.26
CA VAL A 39 12.87 -26.72 -2.30
C VAL A 39 13.15 -25.27 -2.66
N TRP A 40 14.19 -24.67 -2.06
CA TRP A 40 14.73 -23.39 -2.51
C TRP A 40 16.01 -23.64 -3.30
N ALA A 41 15.96 -23.32 -4.59
CA ALA A 41 17.14 -23.18 -5.43
C ALA A 41 17.43 -21.68 -5.58
N ALA A 42 18.55 -21.23 -5.01
CA ALA A 42 19.10 -19.92 -5.33
C ALA A 42 19.44 -19.91 -6.83
N THR A 43 18.62 -19.25 -7.64
CA THR A 43 18.82 -19.17 -9.08
C THR A 43 19.70 -17.96 -9.36
N SER A 44 21.02 -18.10 -9.20
CA SER A 44 21.98 -17.06 -9.63
C SER A 44 22.17 -17.15 -11.15
N SER A 45 21.53 -16.25 -11.90
CA SER A 45 21.79 -16.10 -13.33
C SER A 45 23.05 -15.25 -13.54
N GLY A 46 24.21 -15.90 -13.56
CA GLY A 46 25.48 -15.25 -13.86
C GLY A 46 25.61 -14.91 -15.34
N GLN A 47 25.38 -13.63 -15.71
CA GLN A 47 25.91 -13.05 -16.95
C GLN A 47 27.18 -12.26 -16.62
N SER A 48 28.35 -12.87 -16.86
CA SER A 48 29.63 -12.18 -16.83
C SER A 48 29.84 -11.40 -18.13
N SER A 49 29.99 -10.08 -18.02
CA SER A 49 30.55 -9.26 -19.10
C SER A 49 32.01 -8.94 -18.77
N ALA A 50 32.89 -9.21 -19.73
CA ALA A 50 34.33 -9.06 -19.60
C ALA A 50 34.72 -7.57 -19.58
N ALA A 51 35.38 -7.14 -18.51
CA ALA A 51 35.95 -5.80 -18.39
C ALA A 51 37.31 -5.70 -19.10
N ALA A 52 37.46 -4.69 -19.97
CA ALA A 52 38.73 -4.31 -20.56
C ALA A 52 39.56 -3.48 -19.55
N SER A 53 40.79 -3.94 -19.31
CA SER A 53 41.77 -3.33 -18.43
C SER A 53 42.31 -2.00 -19.00
N GLY A 54 42.03 -0.89 -18.32
CA GLY A 54 42.65 0.41 -18.56
C GLY A 54 43.40 0.88 -17.32
N LYS A 55 44.73 1.00 -17.42
CA LYS A 55 45.60 1.60 -16.39
C LYS A 55 45.19 3.05 -16.11
N VAL A 56 44.90 3.38 -14.85
CA VAL A 56 44.81 4.76 -14.37
C VAL A 56 45.91 5.01 -13.34
N SER A 57 46.65 6.09 -13.57
CA SER A 57 47.79 6.56 -12.80
C SER A 57 47.38 7.11 -11.44
N SER A 58 48.16 6.79 -10.40
CA SER A 58 48.03 7.28 -9.03
C SER A 58 48.23 8.80 -8.93
N LEU A 59 47.31 9.49 -8.28
CA LEU A 59 47.48 10.87 -7.80
C LEU A 59 47.54 10.88 -6.26
N ASP A 60 48.59 11.50 -5.74
CA ASP A 60 48.87 11.68 -4.31
C ASP A 60 47.79 12.53 -3.62
N ALA A 61 47.13 11.95 -2.61
CA ALA A 61 46.19 12.66 -1.76
C ALA A 61 46.90 13.30 -0.55
N LYS A 62 46.89 14.63 -0.51
CA LYS A 62 47.39 15.45 0.58
C LYS A 62 46.38 15.46 1.74
N LYS A 63 46.87 15.18 2.95
CA LYS A 63 46.15 15.11 4.23
C LYS A 63 45.48 16.46 4.58
N SER A 64 44.15 16.53 4.63
CA SER A 64 43.39 17.58 5.32
C SER A 64 42.47 16.94 6.36
N GLY A 65 42.49 17.46 7.59
CA GLY A 65 41.75 16.94 8.74
C GLY A 65 40.22 17.10 8.62
N PRO A 66 39.46 16.46 9.51
CA PRO A 66 38.00 16.44 9.44
C PRO A 66 37.42 17.77 9.92
N GLU A 67 36.73 18.49 9.04
CA GLU A 67 35.81 19.56 9.44
C GLU A 67 34.43 18.95 9.74
N ASP A 68 33.88 19.34 10.88
CA ASP A 68 32.63 18.87 11.46
C ASP A 68 31.45 19.59 10.77
N ILE A 69 30.80 18.90 9.83
CA ILE A 69 29.61 19.42 9.12
C ILE A 69 28.37 19.05 9.91
N SER A 70 27.85 19.99 10.70
CA SER A 70 26.57 19.84 11.39
C SER A 70 25.39 20.09 10.42
N ILE A 71 24.70 19.02 10.03
CA ILE A 71 23.48 19.09 9.20
C ILE A 71 22.26 19.28 10.12
N GLN A 72 21.61 20.44 10.03
CA GLN A 72 20.34 20.71 10.70
C GLN A 72 19.18 20.10 9.89
N VAL A 73 18.79 18.87 10.21
CA VAL A 73 17.60 18.23 9.62
C VAL A 73 16.34 18.87 10.21
N LYS A 74 15.55 19.57 9.37
CA LYS A 74 14.21 20.05 9.75
C LYS A 74 13.28 18.84 9.90
N LYS A 75 13.09 18.41 11.14
CA LYS A 75 12.14 17.36 11.53
C LYS A 75 10.71 17.84 11.25
N TYR A 76 10.03 17.25 10.26
CA TYR A 76 8.60 17.45 10.06
C TYR A 76 7.85 16.70 11.17
N VAL A 77 7.33 17.45 12.15
CA VAL A 77 6.48 16.87 13.19
C VAL A 77 5.09 16.64 12.59
N ALA A 78 4.75 15.38 12.31
CA ALA A 78 3.40 15.00 11.94
C ALA A 78 2.46 15.29 13.14
N VAL A 79 1.69 16.38 13.06
CA VAL A 79 0.68 16.69 14.08
C VAL A 79 -0.48 15.71 13.92
N LYS A 80 -0.59 14.74 14.85
CA LYS A 80 -1.71 13.79 14.88
C LYS A 80 -3.00 14.54 15.26
N LYS A 81 -3.79 14.91 14.25
CA LYS A 81 -5.08 15.57 14.45
C LYS A 81 -6.17 14.56 14.78
N SER A 82 -7.03 14.89 15.74
CA SER A 82 -8.24 14.11 16.02
C SER A 82 -9.18 14.20 14.83
N THR A 83 -9.50 13.07 14.22
CA THR A 83 -10.46 12.99 13.12
C THR A 83 -11.82 12.49 13.60
N TYR A 84 -12.89 12.99 12.99
CA TYR A 84 -14.27 12.55 13.23
C TYR A 84 -14.92 12.08 11.93
N GLY A 85 -15.93 11.22 12.04
CA GLY A 85 -16.68 10.73 10.89
C GLY A 85 -17.54 11.84 10.30
N THR A 86 -17.52 11.96 8.98
CA THR A 86 -18.38 12.89 8.23
C THR A 86 -19.13 12.14 7.16
N ARG A 87 -20.15 12.77 6.56
CA ARG A 87 -20.93 12.20 5.46
C ARG A 87 -21.02 13.20 4.31
N ILE A 88 -20.87 12.72 3.08
CA ILE A 88 -21.16 13.49 1.88
C ILE A 88 -22.50 13.00 1.32
N ARG A 89 -23.48 13.89 1.18
CA ARG A 89 -24.79 13.60 0.64
C ARG A 89 -25.01 14.29 -0.70
N ILE A 90 -25.55 13.55 -1.67
CA ILE A 90 -25.96 14.05 -2.98
C ILE A 90 -27.42 13.68 -3.16
N ASP A 91 -28.27 14.66 -3.42
CA ASP A 91 -29.72 14.48 -3.56
C ASP A 91 -30.35 13.68 -2.40
N GLY A 92 -29.88 13.96 -1.18
CA GLY A 92 -30.35 13.34 0.06
C GLY A 92 -29.74 11.96 0.38
N LYS A 93 -29.01 11.33 -0.55
CA LYS A 93 -28.34 10.03 -0.36
C LYS A 93 -26.90 10.21 0.09
N VAL A 94 -26.46 9.43 1.07
CA VAL A 94 -25.04 9.39 1.46
C VAL A 94 -24.26 8.67 0.37
N VAL A 95 -23.25 9.32 -0.21
CA VAL A 95 -22.38 8.74 -1.24
C VAL A 95 -20.99 8.39 -0.71
N GLU A 96 -20.51 9.11 0.30
CA GLU A 96 -19.20 8.89 0.92
C GLU A 96 -19.27 9.19 2.43
N SER A 97 -18.39 8.58 3.23
CA SER A 97 -18.30 8.82 4.68
C SER A 97 -16.86 8.98 5.20
N PRO A 98 -16.12 10.02 4.76
CA PRO A 98 -14.70 10.17 5.12
C PRO A 98 -14.49 10.58 6.57
N ARG A 99 -13.29 10.30 7.09
CA ARG A 99 -12.80 10.89 8.34
C ARG A 99 -12.18 12.26 8.05
N ALA A 100 -12.66 13.28 8.74
CA ALA A 100 -12.25 14.67 8.58
C ALA A 100 -11.75 15.25 9.91
N PHE A 101 -11.17 16.44 9.91
CA PHE A 101 -10.86 17.18 11.15
C PHE A 101 -11.24 18.65 11.00
N ALA A 102 -11.42 19.37 12.10
CA ALA A 102 -11.69 20.80 12.08
C ALA A 102 -10.40 21.57 12.40
N GLN A 103 -10.10 22.61 11.62
CA GLN A 103 -9.02 23.55 11.89
C GLN A 103 -9.40 24.93 11.31
N ASP A 104 -9.03 26.01 11.99
CA ASP A 104 -9.26 27.39 11.52
C ASP A 104 -10.72 27.68 11.14
N GLY A 105 -11.66 27.13 11.93
CA GLY A 105 -13.10 27.32 11.71
C GLY A 105 -13.67 26.59 10.49
N THR A 106 -12.92 25.68 9.86
CA THR A 106 -13.40 24.89 8.72
C THR A 106 -13.07 23.40 8.86
N THR A 107 -13.87 22.56 8.20
CA THR A 107 -13.63 21.12 8.14
C THR A 107 -12.70 20.80 6.99
N TYR A 108 -11.61 20.12 7.31
CA TYR A 108 -10.64 19.59 6.38
C TYR A 108 -11.02 18.15 6.03
N MET A 109 -11.30 17.91 4.75
CA MET A 109 -11.72 16.62 4.25
C MET A 109 -10.71 16.10 3.22
N PRO A 110 -10.45 14.79 3.16
CA PRO A 110 -9.48 14.28 2.22
C PRO A 110 -9.96 14.42 0.78
N ILE A 111 -9.12 15.00 -0.09
CA ILE A 111 -9.48 15.38 -1.46
C ILE A 111 -9.99 14.19 -2.28
N TRP A 112 -9.45 12.99 -2.04
CA TRP A 112 -9.84 11.78 -2.76
C TRP A 112 -11.35 11.50 -2.66
N TYR A 113 -11.92 11.52 -1.45
CA TYR A 113 -13.36 11.28 -1.24
C TYR A 113 -14.23 12.39 -1.84
N VAL A 114 -13.73 13.63 -1.81
CA VAL A 114 -14.38 14.76 -2.45
C VAL A 114 -14.43 14.56 -3.97
N MET A 115 -13.33 14.11 -4.58
CA MET A 115 -13.25 13.81 -6.02
C MET A 115 -14.22 12.69 -6.43
N GLN A 116 -14.29 11.60 -5.65
CA GLN A 116 -15.24 10.51 -5.90
C GLN A 116 -16.69 11.01 -5.85
N SER A 117 -17.03 11.81 -4.84
CA SER A 117 -18.37 12.42 -4.73
C SER A 117 -18.71 13.29 -5.94
N LEU A 118 -17.79 14.15 -6.40
CA LEU A 118 -18.02 15.02 -7.55
C LEU A 118 -18.18 14.25 -8.87
N LYS A 119 -17.49 13.12 -9.02
CA LYS A 119 -17.63 12.24 -10.19
C LYS A 119 -19.07 11.74 -10.36
N THR A 120 -19.77 11.44 -9.25
CA THR A 120 -21.17 10.95 -9.28
C THR A 120 -22.15 11.97 -9.86
N ILE A 121 -21.83 13.27 -9.81
CA ILE A 121 -22.64 14.37 -10.36
C ILE A 121 -22.09 14.89 -11.71
N GLY A 122 -21.22 14.10 -12.34
CA GLY A 122 -20.69 14.39 -13.67
C GLY A 122 -19.67 15.51 -13.71
N ILE A 123 -18.93 15.74 -12.61
CA ILE A 123 -17.74 16.58 -12.58
C ILE A 123 -16.52 15.69 -12.53
N GLN A 124 -15.74 15.69 -13.61
CA GLN A 124 -14.42 15.08 -13.61
C GLN A 124 -13.46 16.00 -12.87
N SER A 125 -12.45 15.43 -12.20
CA SER A 125 -11.43 16.25 -11.57
C SER A 125 -10.07 15.57 -11.56
N THR A 126 -9.01 16.37 -11.56
CA THR A 126 -7.62 15.89 -11.49
C THR A 126 -6.85 16.71 -10.46
N TRP A 127 -6.10 16.03 -9.60
CA TRP A 127 -5.24 16.62 -8.58
C TRP A 127 -3.77 16.34 -8.89
N ASN A 128 -2.90 17.35 -8.84
CA ASN A 128 -1.47 17.21 -9.12
C ASN A 128 -0.56 17.61 -7.94
N GLY A 129 -1.09 17.61 -6.71
CA GLY A 129 -0.36 18.05 -5.51
C GLY A 129 -0.40 19.57 -5.25
N LYS A 130 -0.73 20.40 -6.25
CA LYS A 130 -0.82 21.87 -6.09
C LYS A 130 -2.10 22.48 -6.68
N THR A 131 -2.60 21.92 -7.77
CA THR A 131 -3.75 22.42 -8.52
C THR A 131 -4.79 21.33 -8.65
N TRP A 132 -6.02 21.65 -8.24
CA TRP A 132 -7.17 20.79 -8.40
C TRP A 132 -8.04 21.32 -9.54
N MET A 133 -8.02 20.63 -10.67
CA MET A 133 -8.80 21.01 -11.85
C MET A 133 -10.15 20.30 -11.83
N LEU A 134 -11.23 21.07 -12.01
CA LEU A 134 -12.62 20.61 -12.08
C LEU A 134 -13.14 20.82 -13.50
N VAL A 135 -13.64 19.75 -14.11
CA VAL A 135 -14.16 19.72 -15.49
C VAL A 135 -15.60 19.18 -15.46
N PRO A 136 -16.61 20.05 -15.45
CA PRO A 136 -18.01 19.62 -15.52
C PRO A 136 -18.36 19.07 -16.90
N SER A 137 -19.20 18.04 -16.95
CA SER A 137 -19.73 17.46 -18.20
C SER A 137 -20.83 18.30 -18.87
N TYR A 138 -21.17 19.45 -18.31
CA TYR A 138 -22.25 20.32 -18.77
C TYR A 138 -21.75 21.74 -19.03
N LYS A 139 -22.48 22.48 -19.87
CA LYS A 139 -22.17 23.89 -20.14
C LYS A 139 -22.31 24.69 -18.86
N LEU A 140 -21.21 25.34 -18.45
CA LEU A 140 -21.21 26.19 -17.28
C LEU A 140 -22.08 27.43 -17.50
N PRO A 141 -22.82 27.90 -16.48
CA PRO A 141 -23.26 29.29 -16.45
C PRO A 141 -22.04 30.17 -16.69
N LYS A 142 -22.17 31.23 -17.52
CA LYS A 142 -21.05 32.15 -17.81
C LYS A 142 -20.45 32.59 -16.47
N ALA A 143 -19.27 32.07 -16.15
CA ALA A 143 -18.68 32.25 -14.85
C ALA A 143 -18.48 33.75 -14.62
N THR A 144 -19.13 34.30 -13.60
CA THR A 144 -18.76 35.61 -13.10
C THR A 144 -17.39 35.43 -12.47
N SER A 145 -16.33 35.79 -13.20
CA SER A 145 -14.95 35.74 -12.72
C SER A 145 -14.80 36.69 -11.53
N LYS A 146 -15.12 36.21 -10.33
CA LYS A 146 -14.64 36.85 -9.11
C LYS A 146 -13.20 36.44 -8.93
N SER A 147 -12.33 37.41 -8.69
CA SER A 147 -10.95 37.11 -8.27
C SER A 147 -10.98 36.22 -7.03
N PRO A 148 -10.06 35.24 -6.91
CA PRO A 148 -9.99 34.34 -5.77
C PRO A 148 -9.98 35.11 -4.45
N THR A 149 -10.80 34.69 -3.49
CA THR A 149 -10.98 35.44 -2.23
C THR A 149 -9.84 35.18 -1.25
N ALA A 150 -9.13 34.05 -1.38
CA ALA A 150 -8.11 33.63 -0.43
C ALA A 150 -6.67 33.58 -0.97
N LYS A 151 -5.73 33.56 -0.02
CA LYS A 151 -4.29 33.37 -0.22
C LYS A 151 -3.94 31.93 0.17
N GLY A 152 -3.17 31.25 -0.68
CA GLY A 152 -2.77 29.87 -0.45
C GLY A 152 -1.83 29.34 -1.52
N SER A 153 -1.06 28.32 -1.18
CA SER A 153 -0.10 27.67 -2.08
C SER A 153 -0.76 26.74 -3.09
N MET A 154 -1.98 26.28 -2.82
CA MET A 154 -2.79 25.43 -3.68
C MET A 154 -3.90 26.21 -4.36
N SER A 155 -4.40 25.70 -5.50
CA SER A 155 -5.46 26.35 -6.28
C SER A 155 -6.54 25.39 -6.75
N ILE A 156 -7.78 25.85 -6.79
CA ILE A 156 -8.89 25.16 -7.45
C ILE A 156 -9.15 25.88 -8.78
N VAL A 157 -9.14 25.12 -9.87
CA VAL A 157 -9.30 25.60 -11.23
C VAL A 157 -10.59 25.00 -11.80
N VAL A 158 -11.46 25.86 -12.34
CA VAL A 158 -12.68 25.48 -13.04
C VAL A 158 -12.56 25.98 -14.47
N ASP A 159 -12.66 25.07 -15.45
CA ASP A 159 -12.59 25.41 -16.88
C ASP A 159 -11.40 26.35 -17.23
N LYS A 160 -10.20 25.98 -16.74
CA LYS A 160 -8.92 26.71 -16.91
C LYS A 160 -8.83 28.06 -16.18
N HIS A 161 -9.81 28.45 -15.39
CA HIS A 161 -9.76 29.65 -14.55
C HIS A 161 -9.56 29.30 -13.07
N VAL A 162 -8.61 29.95 -12.40
CA VAL A 162 -8.44 29.80 -10.95
C VAL A 162 -9.62 30.48 -10.25
N VAL A 163 -10.44 29.69 -9.54
CA VAL A 163 -11.61 30.18 -8.80
C VAL A 163 -11.30 30.39 -7.32
N GLU A 164 -10.41 29.58 -6.74
CA GLU A 164 -10.04 29.68 -5.32
C GLU A 164 -8.56 29.34 -5.11
N ARG A 165 -7.98 29.89 -4.04
CA ARG A 165 -6.66 29.50 -3.53
C ARG A 165 -6.76 29.18 -2.06
N LEU A 166 -6.03 28.16 -1.61
CA LEU A 166 -6.15 27.62 -0.25
C LEU A 166 -4.84 26.99 0.20
N THR A 167 -4.75 26.73 1.50
CA THR A 167 -3.67 25.95 2.10
C THR A 167 -4.21 24.57 2.46
N GLY A 168 -3.85 23.55 1.69
CA GLY A 168 -4.17 22.17 2.04
C GLY A 168 -3.18 21.61 3.05
N ILE A 169 -3.56 20.52 3.70
CA ILE A 169 -2.74 19.83 4.68
C ILE A 169 -2.53 18.40 4.21
N VAL A 170 -1.30 17.98 4.01
CA VAL A 170 -1.01 16.58 3.71
C VAL A 170 -1.15 15.79 5.02
N GLY A 171 -1.97 14.73 4.99
CA GLY A 171 -2.23 13.87 6.14
C GLY A 171 -2.64 12.47 5.70
N MET A 172 -2.50 11.51 6.60
CA MET A 172 -2.85 10.12 6.34
C MET A 172 -4.37 9.90 6.50
N VAL A 173 -5.03 9.34 5.47
CA VAL A 173 -6.45 8.93 5.53
C VAL A 173 -6.64 7.51 6.05
N SER A 174 -5.67 6.65 5.79
CA SER A 174 -5.58 5.26 6.20
C SER A 174 -4.11 4.94 6.54
N ARG A 175 -3.77 3.67 6.79
CA ARG A 175 -2.41 3.28 7.20
C ARG A 175 -1.33 3.54 6.14
N HIS A 176 -1.67 3.73 4.86
CA HIS A 176 -0.69 3.70 3.77
C HIS A 176 -0.83 4.81 2.70
N GLU A 177 -1.83 5.70 2.81
CA GLU A 177 -2.03 6.76 1.81
C GLU A 177 -2.03 8.16 2.45
N ALA A 178 -0.97 8.92 2.17
CA ALA A 178 -0.96 10.35 2.41
C ALA A 178 -1.84 11.02 1.35
N THR A 179 -2.81 11.80 1.79
CA THR A 179 -3.68 12.57 0.90
C THR A 179 -3.72 14.03 1.33
N THR A 180 -4.12 14.89 0.40
CA THR A 180 -4.30 16.31 0.71
C THR A 180 -5.68 16.51 1.31
N TYR A 181 -5.72 16.99 2.55
CA TYR A 181 -6.94 17.46 3.19
C TYR A 181 -7.24 18.89 2.73
N MET A 182 -8.43 19.06 2.14
CA MET A 182 -8.92 20.33 1.63
C MET A 182 -9.94 20.93 2.61
N PRO A 183 -9.81 22.21 2.97
CA PRO A 183 -10.82 22.94 3.72
C PRO A 183 -12.12 23.06 2.90
N ILE A 184 -13.17 22.37 3.35
CA ILE A 184 -14.45 22.22 2.63
C ILE A 184 -15.10 23.57 2.34
N TRP A 185 -14.91 24.58 3.20
CA TRP A 185 -15.46 25.91 2.94
C TRP A 185 -15.01 26.49 1.58
N TYR A 186 -13.73 26.32 1.20
CA TYR A 186 -13.23 26.78 -0.10
C TYR A 186 -13.71 25.91 -1.25
N VAL A 187 -13.85 24.60 -1.02
CA VAL A 187 -14.46 23.69 -2.00
C VAL A 187 -15.89 24.12 -2.29
N MET A 188 -16.67 24.49 -1.28
CA MET A 188 -18.04 25.00 -1.45
C MET A 188 -18.09 26.29 -2.28
N GLN A 189 -17.14 27.21 -2.10
CA GLN A 189 -17.07 28.42 -2.94
C GLN A 189 -16.77 28.09 -4.41
N ALA A 190 -15.84 27.16 -4.66
CA ALA A 190 -15.54 26.70 -6.01
C ALA A 190 -16.75 25.99 -6.66
N LEU A 191 -17.49 25.16 -5.92
CA LEU A 191 -18.70 24.50 -6.41
C LEU A 191 -19.84 25.48 -6.69
N LYS A 192 -19.94 26.55 -5.91
CA LYS A 192 -20.89 27.64 -6.18
C LYS A 192 -20.62 28.30 -7.54
N ALA A 193 -19.35 28.42 -7.95
CA ALA A 193 -18.99 28.91 -9.29
C ALA A 193 -19.44 27.95 -10.42
N LEU A 194 -19.62 26.66 -10.12
CA LEU A 194 -20.21 25.66 -11.02
C LEU A 194 -21.75 25.67 -11.01
N GLY A 195 -22.38 26.52 -10.19
CA GLY A 195 -23.83 26.53 -9.97
C GLY A 195 -24.33 25.45 -9.02
N ILE A 196 -23.44 24.69 -8.39
CA ILE A 196 -23.82 23.63 -7.45
C ILE A 196 -24.05 24.25 -6.08
N GLU A 197 -25.26 24.07 -5.57
CA GLU A 197 -25.57 24.44 -4.20
C GLU A 197 -24.97 23.42 -3.25
N SER A 198 -24.33 23.93 -2.21
CA SER A 198 -23.69 23.10 -1.20
C SER A 198 -23.91 23.69 0.17
N THR A 199 -24.24 22.84 1.15
CA THR A 199 -24.43 23.22 2.54
C THR A 199 -23.68 22.28 3.48
N TRP A 200 -23.15 22.84 4.57
CA TRP A 200 -22.54 22.07 5.64
C TRP A 200 -23.44 22.13 6.88
N SER A 201 -23.77 20.97 7.47
CA SER A 201 -24.55 20.90 8.71
C SER A 201 -23.99 19.81 9.62
N ALA A 202 -23.51 20.19 10.79
CA ALA A 202 -22.86 19.32 11.77
C ALA A 202 -21.70 18.50 11.16
N ASP A 203 -21.95 17.23 10.84
CA ASP A 203 -21.01 16.25 10.27
C ASP A 203 -21.28 15.95 8.79
N THR A 204 -22.29 16.59 8.20
CA THR A 204 -22.83 16.24 6.90
C THR A 204 -22.67 17.38 5.89
N TRP A 205 -21.95 17.10 4.82
CA TRP A 205 -21.84 17.95 3.64
C TRP A 205 -22.90 17.54 2.63
N THR A 206 -23.82 18.44 2.27
CA THR A 206 -24.87 18.17 1.28
C THR A 206 -24.60 18.94 0.00
N LEU A 207 -24.67 18.24 -1.13
CA LEU A 207 -24.56 18.76 -2.48
C LEU A 207 -25.92 18.61 -3.16
N LYS A 208 -26.37 19.68 -3.82
CA LYS A 208 -27.57 19.71 -4.66
C LYS A 208 -27.16 20.12 -6.07
N PRO A 209 -26.98 19.15 -6.98
CA PRO A 209 -26.74 19.46 -8.39
C PRO A 209 -27.87 20.33 -8.92
N THR A 210 -27.55 21.38 -9.69
CA THR A 210 -28.58 22.12 -10.40
C THR A 210 -29.27 21.16 -11.36
N ALA A 211 -30.58 21.00 -11.24
CA ALA A 211 -31.34 20.13 -12.13
C ALA A 211 -30.98 20.47 -13.58
N LYS A 212 -30.41 19.49 -14.31
CA LYS A 212 -30.19 19.63 -15.75
C LYS A 212 -31.54 20.01 -16.34
N LYS A 213 -31.69 21.24 -16.85
CA LYS A 213 -32.81 21.59 -17.73
C LYS A 213 -32.65 20.69 -18.95
N SER A 214 -33.32 19.55 -18.90
CA SER A 214 -33.47 18.64 -20.04
C SER A 214 -34.16 19.46 -21.11
N SER A 215 -33.39 19.94 -22.09
CA SER A 215 -33.94 20.51 -23.31
C SER A 215 -34.60 19.36 -24.05
N SER A 216 -35.90 19.14 -23.76
CA SER A 216 -36.72 18.24 -24.57
C SER A 216 -36.61 18.69 -26.02
N PRO A 217 -36.29 17.80 -26.97
CA PRO A 217 -36.30 18.16 -28.37
C PRO A 217 -37.73 18.55 -28.76
N THR A 218 -37.92 19.81 -29.14
CA THR A 218 -39.14 20.27 -29.80
C THR A 218 -39.31 19.45 -31.08
N ARG A 219 -40.21 18.47 -31.01
CA ARG A 219 -40.59 17.61 -32.12
C ARG A 219 -41.29 18.49 -33.16
N SER A 220 -40.55 18.87 -34.21
CA SER A 220 -41.10 19.57 -35.37
C SER A 220 -42.11 18.65 -36.05
N ALA A 221 -43.35 19.14 -36.19
CA ALA A 221 -44.44 18.44 -36.82
C ALA A 221 -44.12 18.24 -38.32
N HIS A 222 -44.01 16.98 -38.74
CA HIS A 222 -43.97 16.61 -40.14
C HIS A 222 -45.37 16.11 -40.53
N THR A 223 -46.03 16.87 -41.39
CA THR A 223 -47.37 16.63 -41.95
C THR A 223 -47.28 15.84 -43.25
N GLY A 224 -48.10 14.79 -43.37
CA GLY A 224 -48.46 14.09 -44.61
C GLY A 224 -47.91 12.64 -44.68
N GLY A 225 -48.69 11.61 -45.02
CA GLY A 225 -50.13 11.50 -45.24
C GLY A 225 -50.53 10.02 -45.47
N LYS A 226 -51.85 9.75 -45.33
CA LYS A 226 -52.74 8.76 -46.01
C LYS A 226 -52.28 7.28 -46.17
N GLU A 227 -52.85 6.32 -45.42
CA GLU A 227 -54.09 5.49 -45.65
C GLU A 227 -53.72 4.02 -46.02
N PRO A 228 -54.62 2.98 -45.96
CA PRO A 228 -55.38 2.46 -44.80
C PRO A 228 -55.35 0.90 -44.67
N SER A 229 -55.57 0.33 -43.48
CA SER A 229 -56.24 -0.97 -43.25
C SER A 229 -56.40 -1.21 -41.73
N SER A 230 -57.57 -0.94 -41.16
CA SER A 230 -58.64 -1.91 -40.85
C SER A 230 -58.24 -3.02 -39.86
N GLY A 231 -58.84 -3.00 -38.67
CA GLY A 231 -58.91 -4.21 -37.84
C GLY A 231 -59.04 -4.00 -36.34
N THR A 232 -60.29 -3.93 -35.88
CA THR A 232 -60.78 -4.55 -34.64
C THR A 232 -60.70 -3.75 -33.33
N SER A 233 -61.90 -3.31 -32.97
CA SER A 233 -62.40 -2.79 -31.71
C SER A 233 -62.23 -3.77 -30.54
N GLY A 234 -61.77 -3.26 -29.39
CA GLY A 234 -61.80 -3.98 -28.11
C GLY A 234 -61.80 -2.98 -26.95
N SER A 235 -62.91 -2.92 -26.23
CA SER A 235 -63.22 -2.00 -25.13
C SER A 235 -62.39 -2.25 -23.86
N SER A 236 -62.06 -1.15 -23.14
CA SER A 236 -61.90 -0.90 -21.68
C SER A 236 -61.54 -2.05 -20.71
N PRO A 237 -60.72 -1.84 -19.63
CA PRO A 237 -60.86 -0.69 -18.72
C PRO A 237 -59.57 -0.10 -18.09
N SER A 238 -59.74 1.09 -17.53
CA SER A 238 -58.84 1.73 -16.58
C SER A 238 -58.70 0.91 -15.29
N GLY A 239 -57.55 0.25 -15.13
CA GLY A 239 -57.16 -0.45 -13.91
C GLY A 239 -56.15 0.38 -13.12
N SER A 240 -56.58 0.90 -11.98
CA SER A 240 -55.74 1.51 -10.95
C SER A 240 -54.84 0.41 -10.34
N SER A 241 -53.56 0.39 -10.69
CA SER A 241 -52.61 -0.59 -10.14
C SER A 241 -52.01 -0.04 -8.84
N SER A 242 -52.62 -0.47 -7.73
CA SER A 242 -52.03 -0.49 -6.40
C SER A 242 -50.65 -1.17 -6.43
N SER A 243 -49.63 -0.47 -5.92
CA SER A 243 -48.29 -0.99 -5.71
C SER A 243 -48.31 -2.04 -4.59
N ALA A 244 -48.68 -3.26 -4.93
CA ALA A 244 -48.46 -4.42 -4.08
C ALA A 244 -46.95 -4.68 -4.03
N SER A 245 -46.35 -4.41 -2.86
CA SER A 245 -44.99 -4.82 -2.52
C SER A 245 -44.96 -6.35 -2.44
N ALA A 246 -44.85 -7.00 -3.60
CA ALA A 246 -44.63 -8.44 -3.69
C ALA A 246 -43.27 -8.74 -3.05
N SER A 247 -43.31 -9.29 -1.85
CA SER A 247 -42.18 -9.98 -1.21
C SER A 247 -41.88 -11.25 -2.02
N GLY A 248 -41.40 -11.08 -3.25
CA GLY A 248 -40.92 -12.16 -4.08
C GLY A 248 -39.62 -12.67 -3.48
N THR A 249 -39.64 -13.88 -2.95
CA THR A 249 -38.45 -14.61 -2.53
C THR A 249 -37.55 -14.75 -3.76
N GLN A 250 -36.48 -13.95 -3.83
CA GLN A 250 -35.50 -14.06 -4.91
C GLN A 250 -34.93 -15.49 -4.86
N PRO A 251 -34.87 -16.21 -6.00
CA PRO A 251 -34.34 -17.56 -6.02
C PRO A 251 -32.93 -17.58 -5.43
N ALA A 252 -32.65 -18.57 -4.59
CA ALA A 252 -31.35 -18.73 -3.95
C ALA A 252 -30.28 -18.91 -5.04
N PHE A 253 -29.28 -18.04 -5.05
CA PHE A 253 -28.11 -18.21 -5.91
C PHE A 253 -27.35 -19.47 -5.49
N VAL A 254 -27.09 -20.35 -6.44
CA VAL A 254 -26.25 -21.53 -6.24
C VAL A 254 -24.88 -21.21 -6.84
N PRO A 255 -23.81 -21.15 -6.03
CA PRO A 255 -22.47 -20.89 -6.53
C PRO A 255 -22.06 -21.92 -7.59
N PRO A 256 -21.36 -21.50 -8.67
CA PRO A 256 -20.76 -22.45 -9.59
C PRO A 256 -19.72 -23.31 -8.85
N THR A 257 -19.72 -24.61 -9.10
CA THR A 257 -18.67 -25.51 -8.58
C THR A 257 -17.42 -25.32 -9.44
N LEU A 258 -16.35 -24.83 -8.82
CA LEU A 258 -15.03 -24.77 -9.47
C LEU A 258 -14.40 -26.18 -9.52
N PRO A 259 -13.53 -26.45 -10.52
CA PRO A 259 -12.62 -27.59 -10.48
C PRO A 259 -11.86 -27.68 -9.15
N ALA A 260 -11.62 -28.91 -8.68
CA ALA A 260 -10.98 -29.14 -7.38
C ALA A 260 -9.54 -28.59 -7.28
N ASN A 261 -8.92 -28.27 -8.42
CA ASN A 261 -7.59 -27.68 -8.52
C ASN A 261 -7.59 -26.16 -8.60
N GLU A 262 -8.74 -25.50 -8.45
CA GLU A 262 -8.88 -24.05 -8.54
C GLU A 262 -9.39 -23.46 -7.22
N VAL A 263 -8.87 -22.29 -6.86
CA VAL A 263 -9.30 -21.50 -5.72
C VAL A 263 -10.20 -20.36 -6.21
N SER A 264 -11.32 -20.11 -5.52
CA SER A 264 -12.19 -18.97 -5.80
C SER A 264 -11.60 -17.67 -5.25
N VAL A 265 -11.94 -16.53 -5.87
CA VAL A 265 -11.59 -15.20 -5.35
C VAL A 265 -12.01 -15.03 -3.88
N GLU A 266 -13.23 -15.45 -3.51
CA GLU A 266 -13.70 -15.29 -2.13
C GLU A 266 -12.89 -16.09 -1.11
N THR A 267 -12.42 -17.28 -1.51
CA THR A 267 -11.61 -18.12 -0.64
C THR A 267 -10.25 -17.47 -0.45
N PHE A 268 -9.62 -16.99 -1.54
CA PHE A 268 -8.34 -16.28 -1.45
C PHE A 268 -8.45 -15.02 -0.58
N VAL A 269 -9.44 -14.15 -0.84
CA VAL A 269 -9.65 -12.92 -0.08
C VAL A 269 -9.89 -13.18 1.40
N SER A 270 -10.69 -14.20 1.74
CA SER A 270 -10.95 -14.56 3.13
C SER A 270 -9.66 -14.98 3.85
N ASN A 271 -8.83 -15.79 3.20
CA ASN A 271 -7.54 -16.22 3.75
C ASN A 271 -6.55 -15.05 3.88
N LEU A 272 -6.44 -14.19 2.86
CA LEU A 272 -5.59 -13.01 2.90
C LEU A 272 -5.97 -12.08 4.06
N LEU A 273 -7.26 -11.72 4.19
CA LEU A 273 -7.72 -10.86 5.27
C LEU A 273 -7.52 -11.50 6.64
N GLN A 274 -7.75 -12.81 6.76
CA GLN A 274 -7.52 -13.55 8.01
C GLN A 274 -6.04 -13.55 8.40
N ALA A 275 -5.15 -13.86 7.46
CA ALA A 275 -3.70 -13.85 7.68
C ALA A 275 -3.22 -12.45 8.12
N GLU A 276 -3.82 -11.39 7.57
CA GLU A 276 -3.55 -10.00 7.95
C GLU A 276 -4.24 -9.52 9.24
N GLY A 277 -5.04 -10.38 9.86
CA GLY A 277 -5.81 -10.04 11.06
C GLY A 277 -6.87 -8.97 10.82
N VAL A 278 -7.38 -8.86 9.59
CA VAL A 278 -8.44 -7.94 9.20
C VAL A 278 -9.80 -8.62 9.34
N ALA A 279 -10.64 -8.09 10.21
CA ALA A 279 -12.00 -8.56 10.36
C ALA A 279 -12.87 -8.17 9.14
N GLY A 280 -13.70 -9.11 8.68
CA GLY A 280 -14.72 -8.84 7.67
C GLY A 280 -15.79 -7.84 8.15
N ASP A 281 -16.52 -7.26 7.21
CA ASP A 281 -17.60 -6.30 7.47
C ASP A 281 -18.95 -6.86 7.02
N SER A 282 -19.77 -7.28 7.99
CA SER A 282 -21.11 -7.84 7.76
C SER A 282 -22.21 -6.78 7.60
N THR A 283 -21.87 -5.50 7.59
CA THR A 283 -22.85 -4.42 7.47
C THR A 283 -23.27 -4.18 6.03
N GLY A 284 -24.36 -3.41 5.84
CA GLY A 284 -24.84 -3.02 4.52
C GLY A 284 -25.76 -4.03 3.84
N LYS A 285 -26.01 -3.78 2.55
CA LYS A 285 -26.76 -4.67 1.66
C LYS A 285 -25.86 -4.99 0.48
N SER A 286 -25.82 -6.26 0.09
CA SER A 286 -25.15 -6.65 -1.14
C SER A 286 -25.99 -6.22 -2.36
N PRO A 287 -25.41 -5.45 -3.30
CA PRO A 287 -26.02 -5.20 -4.60
C PRO A 287 -25.81 -6.38 -5.57
N TYR A 288 -25.04 -7.40 -5.17
CA TYR A 288 -24.61 -8.48 -6.06
C TYR A 288 -25.50 -9.71 -5.93
N ILE A 289 -25.91 -10.24 -7.09
CA ILE A 289 -26.80 -11.41 -7.16
C ILE A 289 -26.06 -12.68 -6.73
N ASP A 290 -24.77 -12.78 -7.08
CA ASP A 290 -23.90 -13.91 -6.75
C ASP A 290 -23.44 -13.91 -5.29
N LEU A 291 -23.33 -12.74 -4.65
CA LEU A 291 -22.83 -12.63 -3.27
C LEU A 291 -23.89 -12.01 -2.34
N PRO A 292 -24.98 -12.72 -1.99
CA PRO A 292 -25.99 -12.19 -1.08
C PRO A 292 -25.41 -11.96 0.33
N THR A 293 -26.03 -11.07 1.12
CA THR A 293 -25.58 -10.80 2.51
C THR A 293 -25.65 -12.02 3.44
N SER A 294 -26.41 -13.04 3.07
CA SER A 294 -26.47 -14.33 3.77
C SER A 294 -25.31 -15.26 3.44
N SER A 295 -24.49 -14.94 2.42
CA SER A 295 -23.29 -15.71 2.09
C SER A 295 -22.29 -15.61 3.25
N PRO A 296 -21.67 -16.72 3.68
CA PRO A 296 -20.64 -16.68 4.72
C PRO A 296 -19.41 -15.86 4.31
N PHE A 297 -19.22 -15.64 3.00
CA PHE A 297 -18.09 -14.89 2.44
C PHE A 297 -18.38 -13.40 2.24
N TYR A 298 -19.64 -12.98 2.38
CA TYR A 298 -20.01 -11.57 2.23
C TYR A 298 -19.18 -10.65 3.13
N PRO A 299 -18.92 -10.95 4.43
CA PRO A 299 -18.15 -10.04 5.27
C PRO A 299 -16.73 -9.79 4.78
N ALA A 300 -16.01 -10.84 4.35
CA ALA A 300 -14.64 -10.71 3.85
C ALA A 300 -14.61 -9.95 2.52
N MET A 301 -15.48 -10.34 1.58
CA MET A 301 -15.56 -9.69 0.27
C MET A 301 -16.00 -8.23 0.35
N ASN A 302 -17.00 -7.92 1.19
CA ASN A 302 -17.43 -6.54 1.44
C ASN A 302 -16.25 -5.72 1.98
N LYS A 303 -15.49 -6.29 2.93
CA LYS A 303 -14.31 -5.62 3.44
C LYS A 303 -13.23 -5.39 2.38
N ALA A 304 -12.97 -6.37 1.53
CA ALA A 304 -12.00 -6.25 0.45
C ALA A 304 -12.37 -5.16 -0.56
N MET A 305 -13.67 -5.02 -0.90
CA MET A 305 -14.16 -3.94 -1.76
C MET A 305 -14.00 -2.56 -1.10
N GLU A 306 -14.30 -2.43 0.19
CA GLU A 306 -14.07 -1.18 0.94
C GLU A 306 -12.60 -0.77 0.98
N LEU A 307 -11.70 -1.75 1.07
CA LEU A 307 -10.25 -1.54 1.10
C LEU A 307 -9.64 -1.37 -0.29
N GLY A 308 -10.42 -1.51 -1.37
CA GLY A 308 -9.90 -1.43 -2.75
C GLY A 308 -9.05 -2.63 -3.16
N ILE A 309 -9.08 -3.74 -2.41
CA ILE A 309 -8.36 -4.99 -2.71
C ILE A 309 -9.01 -5.69 -3.90
N TRP A 310 -10.35 -5.68 -3.96
CA TRP A 310 -11.12 -6.34 -4.99
C TRP A 310 -12.08 -5.37 -5.69
N THR A 311 -12.15 -5.48 -7.02
CA THR A 311 -13.12 -4.74 -7.84
C THR A 311 -14.13 -5.72 -8.44
N PRO A 312 -15.45 -5.52 -8.21
CA PRO A 312 -16.49 -6.35 -8.81
C PRO A 312 -16.44 -6.42 -10.33
N SER A 313 -16.76 -7.58 -10.88
CA SER A 313 -16.86 -7.79 -12.33
C SER A 313 -17.93 -6.92 -13.02
N SER A 314 -19.00 -6.55 -12.29
CA SER A 314 -20.03 -5.62 -12.76
C SER A 314 -20.81 -5.01 -11.58
N SER A 315 -21.77 -4.12 -11.87
CA SER A 315 -22.64 -3.53 -10.85
C SER A 315 -23.58 -4.53 -10.16
N THR A 316 -23.77 -5.74 -10.71
CA THR A 316 -24.67 -6.78 -10.17
C THR A 316 -23.98 -8.12 -9.92
N MET A 317 -22.70 -8.25 -10.26
CA MET A 317 -21.91 -9.47 -10.07
C MET A 317 -20.59 -9.15 -9.37
N SER A 318 -20.40 -9.72 -8.19
CA SER A 318 -19.19 -9.56 -7.39
C SER A 318 -17.97 -10.22 -8.03
N GLY A 319 -18.15 -11.35 -8.73
CA GLY A 319 -17.05 -12.19 -9.22
C GLY A 319 -16.42 -13.07 -8.13
N ALA A 320 -17.03 -13.14 -6.94
CA ALA A 320 -16.53 -13.88 -5.77
C ALA A 320 -16.19 -15.36 -6.07
N TYR A 321 -16.94 -16.00 -6.98
CA TYR A 321 -16.80 -17.43 -7.29
C TYR A 321 -16.03 -17.69 -8.59
N THR A 322 -15.29 -16.70 -9.10
CA THR A 322 -14.39 -16.90 -10.25
C THR A 322 -13.06 -17.51 -9.78
N PRO A 323 -12.38 -18.31 -10.62
CA PRO A 323 -11.02 -18.77 -10.32
C PRO A 323 -10.08 -17.58 -10.15
N VAL A 324 -9.18 -17.66 -9.16
CA VAL A 324 -8.14 -16.65 -8.95
C VAL A 324 -6.85 -17.09 -9.64
N THR A 325 -6.28 -16.24 -10.48
CA THR A 325 -4.94 -16.45 -11.05
C THR A 325 -3.86 -15.89 -10.11
N VAL A 326 -2.61 -16.34 -10.27
CA VAL A 326 -1.47 -15.79 -9.53
C VAL A 326 -1.39 -14.26 -9.68
N SER A 327 -1.49 -13.74 -10.90
CA SER A 327 -1.45 -12.28 -11.13
C SER A 327 -2.58 -11.51 -10.43
N MET A 328 -3.77 -12.13 -10.27
CA MET A 328 -4.87 -11.55 -9.50
C MET A 328 -4.56 -11.52 -8.00
N ALA A 329 -3.98 -12.60 -7.47
CA ALA A 329 -3.52 -12.66 -6.08
C ALA A 329 -2.45 -11.60 -5.78
N ASP A 330 -1.46 -11.49 -6.66
CA ASP A 330 -0.39 -10.49 -6.57
C ASP A 330 -0.96 -9.08 -6.54
N GLN A 331 -1.90 -8.77 -7.45
CA GLN A 331 -2.58 -7.48 -7.47
C GLN A 331 -3.41 -7.22 -6.20
N MET A 332 -4.10 -8.25 -5.68
CA MET A 332 -4.88 -8.12 -4.45
C MET A 332 -3.97 -7.80 -3.25
N TYR A 333 -2.85 -8.52 -3.10
CA TYR A 333 -1.93 -8.28 -1.99
C TYR A 333 -1.20 -6.93 -2.14
N TRP A 334 -0.76 -6.59 -3.35
CA TRP A 334 -0.21 -5.27 -3.68
C TRP A 334 -1.17 -4.12 -3.30
N SER A 335 -2.45 -4.28 -3.63
CA SER A 335 -3.48 -3.28 -3.31
C SER A 335 -3.75 -3.22 -1.81
N PHE A 336 -3.72 -4.35 -1.12
CA PHE A 336 -3.85 -4.43 0.34
C PHE A 336 -2.75 -3.61 1.05
N LEU A 337 -1.51 -3.68 0.56
CA LEU A 337 -0.37 -2.92 1.09
C LEU A 337 -0.40 -1.42 0.71
N GLY A 338 -1.34 -1.00 -0.15
CA GLY A 338 -1.43 0.39 -0.62
C GLY A 338 -0.28 0.79 -1.54
N LEU A 339 0.31 -0.19 -2.24
CA LEU A 339 1.35 0.07 -3.24
C LEU A 339 0.69 0.69 -4.47
N SER A 340 1.21 1.82 -4.95
CA SER A 340 0.56 2.61 -6.00
C SER A 340 1.50 3.11 -7.09
N ASP A 341 2.80 3.23 -6.81
CA ASP A 341 3.81 3.63 -7.79
C ASP A 341 4.76 2.47 -8.06
N PRO A 342 4.58 1.73 -9.18
CA PRO A 342 5.45 0.61 -9.51
C PRO A 342 6.90 1.02 -9.74
N ALA A 343 7.21 2.29 -10.04
CA ALA A 343 8.59 2.74 -10.22
C ALA A 343 9.43 2.61 -8.93
N PHE A 344 8.77 2.60 -7.77
CA PHE A 344 9.39 2.47 -6.46
C PHE A 344 9.05 1.13 -5.81
N GLN A 345 8.86 0.07 -6.58
CA GLN A 345 8.66 -1.27 -6.02
C GLN A 345 9.59 -2.24 -6.74
N PRO A 346 10.06 -3.29 -6.05
CA PRO A 346 10.95 -4.26 -6.67
C PRO A 346 10.29 -4.89 -7.91
N GLY A 347 11.07 -5.03 -8.98
CA GLY A 347 10.60 -5.59 -10.27
C GLY A 347 9.55 -4.76 -11.04
N GLY A 348 9.10 -3.62 -10.52
CA GLY A 348 8.33 -2.64 -11.29
C GLY A 348 6.87 -2.97 -11.62
N ASN A 349 6.33 -4.07 -11.10
CA ASN A 349 4.93 -4.47 -11.26
C ASN A 349 4.54 -5.51 -10.20
N PRO A 350 3.24 -5.75 -9.94
CA PRO A 350 2.78 -6.65 -8.87
C PRO A 350 3.31 -8.08 -8.96
N VAL A 351 3.41 -8.66 -10.16
CA VAL A 351 3.87 -10.05 -10.33
C VAL A 351 5.36 -10.17 -10.04
N ALA A 352 6.17 -9.28 -10.63
CA ALA A 352 7.61 -9.29 -10.39
C ALA A 352 7.94 -9.01 -8.92
N TRP A 353 7.22 -8.05 -8.32
CA TRP A 353 7.29 -7.76 -6.90
C TRP A 353 6.97 -8.97 -6.02
N ALA A 354 5.84 -9.62 -6.25
CA ALA A 354 5.40 -10.77 -5.46
C ALA A 354 6.41 -11.94 -5.54
N ASN A 355 7.11 -12.08 -6.67
CA ASN A 355 8.19 -13.05 -6.80
C ASN A 355 9.46 -12.65 -6.03
N ILE A 356 9.82 -11.36 -6.05
CA ILE A 356 11.01 -10.84 -5.35
C ILE A 356 10.83 -10.90 -3.84
N VAL A 357 9.68 -10.48 -3.32
CA VAL A 357 9.39 -10.51 -1.87
C VAL A 357 9.06 -11.91 -1.35
N GLY A 358 9.04 -12.92 -2.24
CA GLY A 358 8.81 -14.31 -1.88
C GLY A 358 7.35 -14.65 -1.57
N PHE A 359 6.38 -13.80 -1.89
CA PHE A 359 4.96 -14.08 -1.73
C PHE A 359 4.55 -15.30 -2.58
N ASN A 360 4.99 -15.33 -3.83
CA ASN A 360 4.62 -16.38 -4.78
C ASN A 360 5.39 -17.69 -4.56
N PRO A 361 4.74 -18.86 -4.73
CA PRO A 361 5.44 -20.14 -4.72
C PRO A 361 6.42 -20.22 -5.90
N PRO A 362 7.64 -20.76 -5.72
CA PRO A 362 8.64 -20.85 -6.79
C PRO A 362 8.11 -21.60 -8.03
N GLY A 363 8.35 -21.04 -9.21
CA GLY A 363 8.08 -21.68 -10.51
C GLY A 363 6.62 -21.59 -11.00
N VAL A 364 5.71 -21.00 -10.23
CA VAL A 364 4.31 -20.83 -10.66
C VAL A 364 4.20 -19.66 -11.65
N GLN A 365 3.46 -19.87 -12.73
CA GLN A 365 3.26 -18.86 -13.77
C GLN A 365 2.19 -17.85 -13.35
N ALA A 366 2.39 -16.58 -13.69
CA ALA A 366 1.46 -15.48 -13.35
C ALA A 366 0.02 -15.69 -13.86
N THR A 367 -0.14 -16.38 -14.99
CA THR A 367 -1.45 -16.66 -15.60
C THR A 367 -2.08 -17.96 -15.14
N ALA A 368 -1.40 -18.76 -14.31
CA ALA A 368 -1.96 -19.99 -13.78
C ALA A 368 -3.01 -19.69 -12.72
N ASP A 369 -4.08 -20.49 -12.70
CA ASP A 369 -5.02 -20.50 -11.59
C ASP A 369 -4.34 -21.02 -10.33
N ILE A 370 -4.65 -20.41 -9.20
CA ILE A 370 -4.12 -20.81 -7.89
C ILE A 370 -4.76 -22.14 -7.51
N THR A 371 -3.91 -23.12 -7.26
CA THR A 371 -4.32 -24.37 -6.64
C THR A 371 -4.43 -24.21 -5.12
N PRO A 372 -5.19 -25.07 -4.42
CA PRO A 372 -5.22 -25.07 -2.94
C PRO A 372 -3.82 -25.17 -2.31
N SER A 373 -2.90 -25.90 -2.93
CA SER A 373 -1.50 -26.00 -2.49
C SER A 373 -0.76 -24.66 -2.65
N ASN A 374 -0.95 -23.96 -3.77
CA ASN A 374 -0.34 -22.65 -3.97
C ASN A 374 -0.87 -21.62 -2.98
N LEU A 375 -2.18 -21.60 -2.73
CA LEU A 375 -2.78 -20.74 -1.71
C LEU A 375 -2.14 -21.01 -0.34
N GLN A 376 -2.00 -22.28 0.04
CA GLN A 376 -1.38 -22.66 1.30
C GLN A 376 0.06 -22.15 1.42
N THR A 377 0.87 -22.29 0.37
CA THR A 377 2.24 -21.75 0.33
C THR A 377 2.24 -20.23 0.43
N MET A 378 1.38 -19.52 -0.31
CA MET A 378 1.26 -18.05 -0.23
C MET A 378 0.92 -17.58 1.18
N MET A 379 0.01 -18.26 1.89
CA MET A 379 -0.35 -17.90 3.27
C MET A 379 0.80 -18.16 4.26
N VAL A 380 1.62 -19.18 4.03
CA VAL A 380 2.85 -19.41 4.81
C VAL A 380 3.87 -18.32 4.53
N ASN A 381 4.10 -17.97 3.26
CA ASN A 381 5.01 -16.90 2.87
C ASN A 381 4.58 -15.57 3.48
N LEU A 382 3.29 -15.24 3.43
CA LEU A 382 2.73 -14.07 4.08
C LEU A 382 2.96 -14.06 5.60
N ALA A 383 2.79 -15.20 6.27
CA ALA A 383 3.08 -15.31 7.69
C ALA A 383 4.59 -15.09 7.99
N ASN A 384 5.49 -15.57 7.12
CA ASN A 384 6.93 -15.34 7.23
C ASN A 384 7.27 -13.85 7.03
N GLU A 385 6.67 -13.19 6.03
CA GLU A 385 6.82 -11.74 5.82
C GLU A 385 6.38 -10.95 7.05
N GLN A 386 5.26 -11.31 7.67
CA GLN A 386 4.77 -10.68 8.89
C GLN A 386 5.68 -10.92 10.11
N ALA A 387 6.32 -12.09 10.18
CA ALA A 387 7.30 -12.41 11.21
C ALA A 387 8.65 -11.71 10.95
N GLY A 388 8.92 -11.36 9.69
CA GLY A 388 10.19 -10.86 9.19
C GLY A 388 11.27 -11.94 9.08
N PHE A 389 10.90 -13.22 9.15
CA PHE A 389 11.82 -14.34 8.96
C PHE A 389 11.07 -15.61 8.52
N ALA A 390 11.80 -16.52 7.89
CA ALA A 390 11.38 -17.86 7.55
C ALA A 390 12.33 -18.88 8.19
N GLN A 391 11.82 -20.00 8.69
CA GLN A 391 12.67 -21.07 9.22
C GLN A 391 13.27 -21.89 8.07
N SER A 392 14.59 -22.14 8.11
CA SER A 392 15.35 -22.71 7.00
C SER A 392 15.92 -24.09 7.36
N GLY A 393 15.20 -25.16 7.01
CA GLY A 393 15.70 -26.55 7.04
C GLY A 393 15.89 -27.20 8.43
N SER A 394 16.30 -26.45 9.45
CA SER A 394 16.43 -26.91 10.84
C SER A 394 15.65 -26.00 11.78
N THR A 395 15.45 -26.45 13.03
CA THR A 395 14.71 -25.69 14.05
C THR A 395 15.41 -24.39 14.45
N ASP A 396 16.73 -24.35 14.27
CA ASP A 396 17.60 -23.32 14.83
C ASP A 396 18.12 -22.35 13.76
N ALA A 397 17.80 -22.60 12.49
CA ALA A 397 18.23 -21.79 11.36
C ALA A 397 17.05 -21.00 10.78
N TYR A 398 17.28 -19.71 10.56
CA TYR A 398 16.30 -18.76 10.07
C TYR A 398 16.91 -17.95 8.92
N GLN A 399 16.10 -17.66 7.92
CA GLN A 399 16.36 -16.66 6.90
C GLN A 399 15.60 -15.40 7.28
N VAL A 400 16.25 -14.24 7.25
CA VAL A 400 15.54 -12.96 7.37
C VAL A 400 14.65 -12.78 6.15
N VAL A 401 13.43 -12.30 6.34
CA VAL A 401 12.51 -11.92 5.26
C VAL A 401 12.27 -10.43 5.39
N TYR A 402 12.71 -9.64 4.41
CA TYR A 402 12.57 -8.20 4.45
C TYR A 402 11.10 -7.79 4.28
N PRO A 403 10.43 -7.25 5.31
CA PRO A 403 9.00 -7.00 5.23
C PRO A 403 8.67 -5.95 4.16
N PRO A 404 7.77 -6.25 3.21
CA PRO A 404 7.45 -5.31 2.15
C PRO A 404 6.73 -4.07 2.68
N GLU A 405 7.13 -2.90 2.18
CA GLU A 405 6.45 -1.61 2.43
C GLU A 405 6.35 -0.81 1.13
N ASN A 406 5.60 0.29 1.16
CA ASN A 406 5.60 1.24 0.06
C ASN A 406 6.95 1.99 0.03
N GLU A 407 7.94 1.48 -0.72
CA GLU A 407 9.30 2.04 -0.73
C GLU A 407 9.36 3.51 -1.14
N ALA A 408 8.44 4.01 -1.96
CA ALA A 408 8.35 5.45 -2.26
C ALA A 408 8.22 6.30 -0.98
N ILE A 409 7.57 5.74 0.05
CA ILE A 409 7.36 6.38 1.35
C ILE A 409 8.41 5.91 2.36
N ALA A 410 8.69 4.61 2.41
CA ALA A 410 9.54 4.01 3.43
C ALA A 410 11.03 4.33 3.23
N THR A 411 11.45 4.46 1.97
CA THR A 411 12.87 4.54 1.60
C THR A 411 13.20 5.78 0.78
N PHE A 412 12.34 6.13 -0.18
CA PHE A 412 12.59 7.23 -1.12
C PHE A 412 11.78 8.49 -0.82
N ALA A 413 11.22 8.62 0.39
CA ALA A 413 10.52 9.83 0.79
C ALA A 413 11.51 11.00 0.88
N GLY A 414 11.47 11.87 -0.14
CA GLY A 414 12.41 12.99 -0.24
C GLY A 414 13.77 12.58 -0.81
N ASP A 415 13.75 11.71 -1.82
CA ASP A 415 14.87 11.23 -2.66
C ASP A 415 15.66 12.31 -3.42
N SER A 416 15.73 13.54 -2.89
CA SER A 416 16.53 14.61 -3.44
C SER A 416 17.21 15.45 -2.36
N LEU A 417 18.46 15.83 -2.61
CA LEU A 417 19.20 16.82 -1.82
C LEU A 417 19.33 18.08 -2.66
N ASN A 418 18.79 19.19 -2.14
CA ASN A 418 18.76 20.48 -2.85
C ASN A 418 18.09 20.39 -4.25
N GLY A 419 17.10 19.52 -4.39
CA GLY A 419 16.38 19.27 -5.65
C GLY A 419 17.14 18.41 -6.67
N GLN A 420 18.34 17.94 -6.34
CA GLN A 420 19.05 16.92 -7.14
C GLN A 420 18.61 15.54 -6.65
N PRO A 421 18.02 14.69 -7.51
CA PRO A 421 17.61 13.36 -7.11
C PRO A 421 18.83 12.49 -6.76
N PHE A 422 18.68 11.58 -5.80
CA PHE A 422 19.74 10.62 -5.44
C PHE A 422 20.05 9.65 -6.58
N PHE A 423 19.02 9.33 -7.37
CA PHE A 423 19.08 8.40 -8.48
C PHE A 423 18.81 9.12 -9.78
N THR A 424 19.56 8.76 -10.83
CA THR A 424 19.47 9.41 -12.14
C THR A 424 18.29 8.92 -12.98
N SER A 425 17.64 7.83 -12.58
CA SER A 425 16.50 7.23 -13.29
C SER A 425 15.69 6.30 -12.38
N ASN A 426 14.45 6.02 -12.77
CA ASN A 426 13.60 5.02 -12.10
C ASN A 426 14.24 3.62 -12.14
N GLN A 427 14.98 3.28 -13.19
CA GLN A 427 15.68 2.00 -13.27
C GLN A 427 16.74 1.87 -12.16
N ALA A 428 17.47 2.96 -11.88
CA ALA A 428 18.46 2.97 -10.80
C ALA A 428 17.81 2.87 -9.42
N VAL A 429 16.63 3.47 -9.23
CA VAL A 429 15.80 3.28 -8.02
C VAL A 429 15.39 1.82 -7.87
N GLN A 430 14.86 1.21 -8.93
CA GLN A 430 14.45 -0.20 -8.92
C GLN A 430 15.62 -1.13 -8.60
N THR A 431 16.78 -0.93 -9.23
CA THR A 431 17.98 -1.71 -8.90
C THR A 431 18.38 -1.58 -7.44
N ALA A 432 18.40 -0.36 -6.88
CA ALA A 432 18.71 -0.16 -5.46
C ALA A 432 17.69 -0.83 -4.53
N ILE A 433 16.41 -0.86 -4.90
CA ILE A 433 15.37 -1.57 -4.16
C ILE A 433 15.59 -3.08 -4.25
N ASP A 434 15.72 -3.62 -5.46
CA ASP A 434 15.94 -5.05 -5.69
C ASP A 434 17.18 -5.54 -4.92
N ASP A 435 18.30 -4.80 -4.98
CA ASP A 435 19.52 -5.10 -4.26
C ASP A 435 19.32 -5.06 -2.73
N THR A 436 18.48 -4.15 -2.23
CA THR A 436 18.12 -4.07 -0.81
C THR A 436 17.36 -5.30 -0.35
N TYR A 437 16.33 -5.73 -1.09
CA TYR A 437 15.57 -6.95 -0.75
C TYR A 437 16.47 -8.18 -0.80
N HIS A 438 17.25 -8.33 -1.88
CA HIS A 438 18.19 -9.44 -2.01
C HIS A 438 19.25 -9.48 -0.90
N PHE A 439 19.76 -8.32 -0.46
CA PHE A 439 20.70 -8.24 0.65
C PHE A 439 20.08 -8.73 1.95
N TYR A 440 18.90 -8.23 2.32
CA TYR A 440 18.25 -8.62 3.58
C TYR A 440 17.77 -10.07 3.56
N ASP A 441 17.17 -10.52 2.45
CA ASP A 441 16.70 -11.90 2.31
C ASP A 441 17.86 -12.91 2.25
N GLY A 442 19.07 -12.45 1.93
CA GLY A 442 20.29 -13.26 2.01
C GLY A 442 20.82 -13.47 3.44
N ILE A 443 20.32 -12.75 4.44
CA ILE A 443 20.81 -12.88 5.82
C ILE A 443 20.30 -14.19 6.44
N GLN A 444 21.24 -15.01 6.91
CA GLN A 444 20.96 -16.24 7.63
C GLN A 444 21.29 -16.07 9.10
N VAL A 445 20.46 -16.62 9.98
CA VAL A 445 20.58 -16.54 11.43
C VAL A 445 20.52 -17.95 12.01
N THR A 446 21.50 -18.30 12.85
CA THR A 446 21.46 -19.55 13.63
C THR A 446 21.42 -19.24 15.12
N ILE A 447 20.43 -19.81 15.81
CA ILE A 447 20.22 -19.67 17.26
C ILE A 447 20.42 -21.05 17.90
N PRO A 448 21.66 -21.46 18.19
CA PRO A 448 21.92 -22.75 18.81
C PRO A 448 21.35 -22.83 20.23
N GLU A 449 20.74 -23.95 20.57
CA GLU A 449 20.22 -24.18 21.92
C GLU A 449 21.34 -24.14 22.97
N GLY A 450 21.19 -23.27 23.98
CA GLY A 450 22.02 -23.27 25.19
C GLY A 450 23.39 -22.58 25.10
N GLU A 451 23.83 -22.09 23.93
CA GLU A 451 25.19 -21.56 23.77
C GLU A 451 25.36 -20.07 24.18
N GLY A 452 24.29 -19.41 24.65
CA GLY A 452 24.33 -18.02 25.11
C GLY A 452 24.71 -16.99 24.04
N THR A 453 24.94 -17.43 22.81
CA THR A 453 25.29 -16.65 21.63
C THR A 453 24.52 -17.15 20.42
N TRP A 454 24.37 -16.30 19.41
CA TRP A 454 23.74 -16.61 18.14
C TRP A 454 24.62 -16.07 17.01
N THR A 455 24.53 -16.69 15.83
CA THR A 455 25.33 -16.33 14.67
C THR A 455 24.47 -15.74 13.56
N VAL A 456 25.05 -14.78 12.84
CA VAL A 456 24.40 -14.12 11.70
C VAL A 456 25.37 -14.13 10.53
N SER A 457 24.99 -14.70 9.40
CA SER A 457 25.73 -14.65 8.15
C SER A 457 25.08 -13.63 7.23
N LEU A 458 25.84 -12.60 6.85
CA LEU A 458 25.40 -11.58 5.90
C LEU A 458 25.93 -11.92 4.50
N PRO A 459 25.15 -11.70 3.44
CA PRO A 459 25.66 -11.78 2.08
C PRO A 459 26.68 -10.66 1.83
N ALA A 460 27.51 -10.82 0.80
CA ALA A 460 28.31 -9.71 0.30
C ALA A 460 27.40 -8.64 -0.32
N PRO A 461 27.76 -7.34 -0.26
CA PRO A 461 27.07 -6.31 -1.02
C PRO A 461 27.03 -6.66 -2.52
N LEU A 462 25.93 -6.32 -3.18
CA LEU A 462 25.64 -6.80 -4.54
C LEU A 462 26.25 -5.89 -5.60
N SER A 463 26.30 -4.58 -5.35
CA SER A 463 26.78 -3.58 -6.30
C SER A 463 27.92 -2.71 -5.77
N GLU A 464 28.67 -2.07 -6.68
CA GLU A 464 29.74 -1.14 -6.31
C GLU A 464 29.18 0.08 -5.56
N GLY A 465 29.81 0.40 -4.43
CA GLY A 465 29.39 1.52 -3.59
C GLY A 465 28.26 1.18 -2.60
N GLU A 466 27.75 -0.06 -2.61
CA GLU A 466 26.84 -0.54 -1.59
C GLU A 466 27.60 -1.14 -0.40
N PHE A 467 27.08 -0.92 0.81
CA PHE A 467 27.69 -1.38 2.04
C PHE A 467 26.67 -1.47 3.17
N ALA A 468 27.00 -2.23 4.21
CA ALA A 468 26.20 -2.34 5.41
C ALA A 468 26.94 -1.74 6.62
N VAL A 469 26.18 -1.09 7.50
CA VAL A 469 26.63 -0.67 8.81
C VAL A 469 25.92 -1.50 9.86
N LEU A 470 26.70 -2.16 10.69
CA LEU A 470 26.25 -3.12 11.69
C LEU A 470 26.54 -2.57 13.07
N ALA A 471 25.61 -2.70 14.02
CA ALA A 471 25.82 -2.28 15.39
C ALA A 471 25.13 -3.22 16.39
N ALA A 472 25.89 -3.67 17.39
CA ALA A 472 25.41 -4.48 18.52
C ALA A 472 26.45 -4.45 19.65
N GLU A 473 26.00 -4.52 20.91
CA GLU A 473 26.90 -4.61 22.05
C GLU A 473 27.53 -6.01 22.16
N GLY A 474 28.86 -6.07 22.32
CA GLY A 474 29.59 -7.33 22.49
C GLY A 474 29.63 -8.19 21.23
N MET A 475 29.36 -7.60 20.06
CA MET A 475 29.41 -8.28 18.77
C MET A 475 30.86 -8.63 18.40
N GLN A 476 31.02 -9.81 17.83
CA GLN A 476 32.24 -10.25 17.15
C GLN A 476 31.94 -10.49 15.67
N TYR A 477 32.89 -10.20 14.79
CA TYR A 477 32.75 -10.42 13.35
C TYR A 477 33.93 -11.22 12.78
N SER A 478 33.67 -11.91 11.68
CA SER A 478 34.61 -12.73 10.92
C SER A 478 34.43 -12.49 9.43
N THR A 479 35.53 -12.31 8.71
CA THR A 479 35.58 -12.15 7.25
C THR A 479 36.10 -13.41 6.55
N ASP A 480 36.42 -14.48 7.30
CA ASP A 480 37.02 -15.73 6.81
C ASP A 480 36.10 -16.95 7.02
N GLY A 481 34.78 -16.72 7.08
CA GLY A 481 33.78 -17.77 7.22
C GLY A 481 33.68 -18.35 8.64
N GLY A 482 34.06 -17.58 9.65
CA GLY A 482 33.98 -17.96 11.07
C GLY A 482 35.23 -18.64 11.62
N VAL A 483 36.38 -18.55 10.94
CA VAL A 483 37.64 -19.13 11.42
C VAL A 483 38.28 -18.21 12.47
N THR A 484 38.31 -16.90 12.22
CA THR A 484 38.81 -15.89 13.17
C THR A 484 37.75 -14.82 13.45
N TYR A 485 37.67 -14.37 14.71
CA TYR A 485 36.70 -13.37 15.16
C TYR A 485 37.40 -12.15 15.78
N HIS A 486 36.86 -10.97 15.47
CA HIS A 486 37.30 -9.68 15.99
C HIS A 486 36.15 -9.00 16.74
N GLU A 487 36.43 -8.43 17.91
CA GLU A 487 35.42 -7.70 18.68
C GLU A 487 35.21 -6.29 18.13
N ALA A 488 33.96 -5.91 17.92
CA ALA A 488 33.59 -4.53 17.57
C ALA A 488 32.12 -4.29 17.86
N ASN A 489 31.79 -3.17 18.52
CA ASN A 489 30.40 -2.77 18.71
C ASN A 489 29.76 -2.18 17.45
N ARG A 490 30.58 -1.87 16.44
CA ARG A 490 30.15 -1.33 15.15
C ARG A 490 31.08 -1.79 14.04
N VAL A 491 30.51 -2.27 12.93
CA VAL A 491 31.24 -2.71 11.74
C VAL A 491 30.68 -2.00 10.52
N ASP A 492 31.58 -1.58 9.63
CA ASP A 492 31.28 -0.95 8.35
C ASP A 492 31.87 -1.86 7.27
N THR A 493 31.02 -2.52 6.49
CA THR A 493 31.47 -3.53 5.52
C THR A 493 32.36 -2.94 4.44
N LEU A 494 32.26 -1.63 4.16
CA LEU A 494 33.13 -0.94 3.21
C LEU A 494 34.61 -0.98 3.65
N ARG A 495 34.87 -1.11 4.95
CA ARG A 495 36.22 -1.12 5.52
C ARG A 495 36.77 -2.51 5.78
N VAL A 496 35.90 -3.48 6.05
CA VAL A 496 36.30 -4.83 6.45
C VAL A 496 36.18 -5.86 5.33
N LEU A 497 35.31 -5.63 4.34
CA LEU A 497 35.20 -6.48 3.15
C LEU A 497 35.81 -5.73 1.96
N PRO A 498 36.87 -6.27 1.32
CA PRO A 498 37.34 -5.74 0.06
C PRO A 498 36.23 -5.77 -0.99
N ALA A 499 36.19 -4.78 -1.88
CA ALA A 499 35.30 -4.80 -3.03
C ALA A 499 35.50 -6.10 -3.84
N GLY A 500 34.40 -6.80 -4.15
CA GLY A 500 34.44 -8.08 -4.85
C GLY A 500 34.77 -9.31 -3.99
N SER A 501 34.77 -9.18 -2.65
CA SER A 501 34.83 -10.34 -1.75
C SER A 501 33.65 -11.26 -2.00
N ALA A 502 33.91 -12.49 -2.46
CA ALA A 502 32.88 -13.52 -2.59
C ALA A 502 32.42 -14.05 -1.22
N THR A 503 33.23 -13.84 -0.17
CA THR A 503 32.88 -14.22 1.20
C THR A 503 32.10 -13.11 1.87
N GLY A 504 30.93 -13.46 2.39
CA GLY A 504 30.13 -12.60 3.26
C GLY A 504 30.75 -12.40 4.63
N LEU A 505 30.00 -11.77 5.54
CA LEU A 505 30.43 -11.51 6.92
C LEU A 505 29.70 -12.45 7.87
N THR A 506 30.43 -13.12 8.77
CA THR A 506 29.83 -13.90 9.85
C THR A 506 29.95 -13.14 11.16
N LEU A 507 28.85 -12.98 11.88
CA LEU A 507 28.78 -12.35 13.18
C LEU A 507 28.51 -13.39 14.26
N LYS A 508 29.05 -13.15 15.45
CA LYS A 508 28.69 -13.84 16.68
C LYS A 508 28.23 -12.80 17.70
N LEU A 509 27.05 -13.03 18.28
CA LEU A 509 26.35 -12.06 19.11
C LEU A 509 25.91 -12.69 20.43
N PRO A 510 25.95 -11.97 21.57
CA PRO A 510 25.30 -12.42 22.80
C PRO A 510 23.79 -12.61 22.61
N ILE A 511 23.18 -13.63 23.22
CA ILE A 511 21.75 -13.97 23.00
C ILE A 511 20.77 -12.84 23.33
N ARG A 512 21.18 -11.85 24.14
CA ARG A 512 20.34 -10.69 24.52
C ARG A 512 20.66 -9.41 23.76
N SER A 513 21.63 -9.43 22.85
CA SER A 513 21.97 -8.24 22.06
C SER A 513 20.94 -8.02 20.95
N GLU A 514 20.70 -6.76 20.63
CA GLU A 514 19.99 -6.35 19.42
C GLU A 514 21.01 -5.93 18.37
N LEU A 515 20.95 -6.55 17.19
CA LEU A 515 21.74 -6.21 16.03
C LEU A 515 20.94 -5.26 15.15
N THR A 516 21.49 -4.09 14.87
CA THR A 516 20.98 -3.20 13.82
C THR A 516 21.80 -3.39 12.54
N VAL A 517 21.12 -3.56 11.41
CA VAL A 517 21.71 -3.72 10.08
C VAL A 517 21.13 -2.64 9.17
N SER A 518 21.95 -1.65 8.85
CA SER A 518 21.60 -0.60 7.89
C SER A 518 22.28 -0.87 6.55
N TYR A 519 21.50 -1.03 5.49
CA TYR A 519 22.01 -1.15 4.11
C TYR A 519 22.08 0.24 3.47
N ASN A 520 23.23 0.56 2.89
CA ASN A 520 23.55 1.91 2.43
C ASN A 520 24.18 1.88 1.05
N GLN A 521 24.04 2.99 0.33
CA GLN A 521 24.69 3.22 -0.95
C GLN A 521 25.43 4.55 -0.94
N LEU A 522 26.67 4.54 -1.43
CA LEU A 522 27.46 5.75 -1.66
C LEU A 522 26.84 6.57 -2.80
N LEU A 523 26.80 7.89 -2.61
CA LEU A 523 26.35 8.86 -3.59
C LEU A 523 27.51 9.85 -3.87
N PRO A 524 28.53 9.46 -4.66
CA PRO A 524 29.73 10.28 -4.86
C PRO A 524 29.45 11.66 -5.45
N SER A 525 28.42 11.77 -6.31
CA SER A 525 27.96 13.04 -6.89
C SER A 525 27.45 14.03 -5.84
N LEU A 526 27.06 13.53 -4.65
CA LEU A 526 26.54 14.31 -3.53
C LEU A 526 27.51 14.31 -2.32
N ALA A 527 28.70 13.72 -2.48
CA ALA A 527 29.70 13.57 -1.41
C ALA A 527 29.13 12.95 -0.12
N GLY A 528 28.26 11.95 -0.26
CA GLY A 528 27.60 11.31 0.88
C GLY A 528 27.16 9.87 0.61
N SER A 529 26.23 9.38 1.44
CA SER A 529 25.56 8.10 1.27
C SER A 529 24.09 8.24 1.64
N THR A 530 23.25 7.32 1.16
CA THR A 530 21.86 7.18 1.60
C THR A 530 21.65 5.80 2.21
N THR A 531 20.77 5.72 3.20
CA THR A 531 20.30 4.44 3.74
C THR A 531 19.15 3.96 2.87
N LEU A 532 19.25 2.72 2.38
CA LEU A 532 18.22 2.06 1.56
C LEU A 532 17.33 1.15 2.41
N GLY A 533 17.82 0.68 3.56
CA GLY A 533 17.02 -0.06 4.52
C GLY A 533 17.67 -0.09 5.90
N ASP A 534 16.86 -0.34 6.92
CA ASP A 534 17.31 -0.56 8.28
C ASP A 534 16.45 -1.65 8.94
N VAL A 535 17.09 -2.69 9.48
CA VAL A 535 16.45 -3.81 10.17
C VAL A 535 17.13 -4.01 11.51
N SER A 536 16.33 -4.26 12.56
CA SER A 536 16.84 -4.82 13.80
C SER A 536 16.49 -6.30 13.96
N LEU A 537 17.47 -7.06 14.44
CA LEU A 537 17.41 -8.49 14.70
C LEU A 537 17.71 -8.70 16.19
N ARG A 538 16.87 -9.49 16.87
CA ARG A 538 17.13 -9.90 18.26
C ARG A 538 16.50 -11.25 18.54
N VAL A 539 17.02 -11.93 19.55
CA VAL A 539 16.37 -13.13 20.11
C VAL A 539 15.58 -12.71 21.34
N ASP A 540 14.31 -13.06 21.39
CA ASP A 540 13.45 -12.73 22.53
C ASP A 540 13.64 -13.70 23.71
N ALA A 541 12.93 -13.45 24.80
CA ALA A 541 13.04 -14.26 26.01
C ALA A 541 12.61 -15.73 25.82
N SER A 542 11.88 -16.05 24.75
CA SER A 542 11.48 -17.41 24.40
C SER A 542 12.48 -18.12 23.49
N GLY A 543 13.57 -17.46 23.09
CA GLY A 543 14.54 -18.01 22.15
C GLY A 543 14.13 -17.83 20.69
N GLN A 544 13.05 -17.10 20.40
CA GLN A 544 12.61 -16.86 19.03
C GLN A 544 13.28 -15.63 18.42
N LEU A 545 13.63 -15.74 17.13
CA LEU A 545 14.08 -14.59 16.35
C LEU A 545 12.93 -13.57 16.26
N VAL A 546 13.28 -12.30 16.40
CA VAL A 546 12.40 -11.17 16.12
C VAL A 546 13.11 -10.25 15.16
N VAL A 547 12.48 -10.02 14.02
CA VAL A 547 12.96 -9.10 12.99
C VAL A 547 12.04 -7.89 12.97
N HIS A 548 12.63 -6.69 12.89
CA HIS A 548 11.88 -5.45 12.81
C HIS A 548 12.48 -4.52 11.78
N ARG A 549 11.73 -4.24 10.71
CA ARG A 549 12.05 -3.15 9.79
C ARG A 549 11.85 -1.81 10.50
N ARG A 550 12.86 -0.94 10.44
CA ARG A 550 12.84 0.39 11.04
C ARG A 550 12.42 1.41 9.99
N SER A 551 11.67 2.42 10.41
CA SER A 551 11.37 3.57 9.55
C SER A 551 12.61 4.46 9.44
N LEU A 552 12.93 4.88 8.21
CA LEU A 552 14.07 5.74 7.89
C LEU A 552 13.78 7.22 8.19
#